data_AF-A0A1F4UD86-F1
#
_entry.id   AF-A0A1F4UD86-F1
#
_cell.length_a   1.000
_cell.length_b   1.000
_cell.length_c   1.000
_cell.angle_alpha   90.00
_cell.angle_beta   90.00
_cell.angle_gamma   90.00
#
_symmetry.space_group_name_H-M   'P 1'
#
loop_
_entity.id
_entity.type
_entity.pdbx_description
1 polymer ?
#
loop_
_entity_poly.entity_id
_entity_poly.type
_entity_poly.pdbx_seq_one_letter_code
_entity_poly.pdbx_strand_id
1 'polypeptide(L)'
;MKLLCDAVVVIDAHKINKWQYLTSAHHIFLGSIVAHKECIFYIDNYQKQTIDFALDEKNGKVRILTATAKEISKVAEKVSKYKLIIDP
;
A
#
# COMPACT_ATOMS: atom_id res chain seq x y z
N MET A 1 14.61 13.66 -4.16
CA MET A 1 13.28 14.31 -4.09
C MET A 1 12.39 13.49 -3.16
N LYS A 2 11.49 14.13 -2.40
CA LYS A 2 10.51 13.44 -1.55
C LYS A 2 9.21 13.27 -2.34
N LEU A 3 8.67 12.07 -2.40
CA LEU A 3 7.43 11.77 -3.12
C LEU A 3 6.41 11.16 -2.17
N LEU A 4 5.20 11.70 -2.16
CA LEU A 4 4.04 11.07 -1.52
C LEU A 4 3.27 10.34 -2.63
N CYS A 5 3.19 9.01 -2.54
CA CYS A 5 2.57 8.20 -3.58
C CYS A 5 1.18 7.72 -3.17
N ASP A 6 0.25 7.82 -4.13
CA ASP A 6 -1.08 7.23 -4.05
C ASP A 6 -1.03 5.75 -4.50
N ALA A 7 -2.04 4.97 -4.13
CA ALA A 7 -2.12 3.53 -4.40
C ALA A 7 -2.01 3.19 -5.89
N VAL A 8 -2.65 3.98 -6.76
CA VAL A 8 -2.62 3.76 -8.22
C VAL A 8 -1.19 3.86 -8.75
N VAL A 9 -0.45 4.89 -8.34
CA VAL A 9 0.94 5.12 -8.77
C VAL A 9 1.84 3.96 -8.34
N VAL A 10 1.64 3.49 -7.11
CA VAL A 10 2.39 2.36 -6.55
C VAL A 10 2.08 1.08 -7.33
N ILE A 11 0.80 0.75 -7.53
CA ILE A 11 0.37 -0.44 -8.28
C ILE A 11 0.93 -0.42 -9.69
N ASP A 12 0.80 0.69 -10.41
CA ASP A 12 1.29 0.81 -11.78
C ASP A 12 2.81 0.63 -11.84
N ALA A 13 3.55 1.24 -10.90
CA ALA A 13 5.00 1.07 -10.81
C ALA A 13 5.43 -0.38 -10.58
N HIS A 14 4.66 -1.17 -9.83
CA HIS A 14 4.88 -2.61 -9.68
C HIS A 14 4.55 -3.37 -10.97
N LYS A 15 3.42 -3.08 -11.62
CA LYS A 15 3.01 -3.72 -12.89
C LYS A 15 4.05 -3.55 -13.99
N ILE A 16 4.68 -2.38 -14.07
CA ILE A 16 5.72 -2.11 -15.08
C ILE A 16 7.15 -2.41 -14.61
N ASN A 17 7.32 -3.05 -13.45
CA ASN A 17 8.61 -3.39 -12.85
C ASN A 17 9.56 -2.18 -12.65
N LYS A 18 9.00 -1.01 -12.31
CA LYS A 18 9.76 0.24 -12.05
C LYS A 18 9.80 0.64 -10.58
N TRP A 19 9.12 -0.09 -9.68
CA TRP A 19 9.13 0.21 -8.26
C TRP A 19 10.53 0.31 -7.64
N GLN A 20 11.42 -0.62 -7.99
CA GLN A 20 12.78 -0.62 -7.45
C GLN A 20 13.62 0.56 -7.92
N TYR A 21 13.35 1.07 -9.13
CA TYR A 21 13.96 2.29 -9.62
C TYR A 21 13.43 3.53 -8.89
N LEU A 22 12.11 3.60 -8.66
CA LEU A 22 11.47 4.69 -7.91
C LEU A 22 12.01 4.79 -6.48
N THR A 23 12.12 3.66 -5.79
CA THR A 23 12.59 3.60 -4.39
C THR A 23 14.10 3.84 -4.24
N SER A 24 14.91 3.63 -5.28
CA SER A 24 16.34 3.98 -5.25
C SER A 24 16.62 5.43 -5.63
N ALA A 25 15.78 6.04 -6.47
CA ALA A 25 15.95 7.42 -6.92
C ALA A 25 15.31 8.46 -5.98
N HIS A 26 14.31 8.06 -5.20
CA HIS A 26 13.47 8.98 -4.43
C HIS A 26 13.19 8.50 -3.01
N HIS A 27 12.93 9.46 -2.13
CA HIS A 27 12.49 9.16 -0.77
C HIS A 27 10.97 9.04 -0.79
N ILE A 28 10.48 7.80 -0.77
CA ILE A 28 9.06 7.50 -0.92
C ILE A 28 8.35 7.55 0.44
N PHE A 29 7.22 8.24 0.46
CA PHE A 29 6.26 8.29 1.55
C PHE A 29 4.94 7.67 1.10
N LEU A 30 4.36 6.83 1.94
CA LEU A 30 3.07 6.20 1.70
C LEU A 30 2.12 6.50 2.85
N GLY A 31 0.86 6.78 2.56
CA GLY A 31 -0.16 6.77 3.60
C GLY A 31 -0.37 5.35 4.15
N SER A 32 -0.63 5.20 5.44
CA SER A 32 -0.89 3.88 6.04
C SER A 32 -2.12 3.18 5.43
N ILE A 33 -3.06 3.92 4.85
CA ILE A 33 -4.16 3.35 4.05
C ILE A 33 -3.62 2.70 2.78
N VAL A 34 -2.80 3.42 2.02
CA VAL A 34 -2.19 2.90 0.79
C VAL A 34 -1.40 1.63 1.10
N ALA A 35 -0.51 1.71 2.09
CA ALA A 35 0.38 0.61 2.44
C ALA A 35 -0.33 -0.61 3.07
N HIS A 36 -1.42 -0.42 3.82
CA HIS A 36 -2.04 -1.50 4.61
C HIS A 36 -3.49 -1.80 4.27
N LYS A 37 -4.11 -1.11 3.30
CA LYS A 37 -5.52 -1.33 2.90
C LYS A 37 -5.74 -1.38 1.40
N GLU A 38 -5.12 -0.49 0.64
CA GLU A 38 -5.40 -0.37 -0.80
C GLU A 38 -4.42 -1.18 -1.66
N CYS A 39 -3.15 -1.23 -1.29
CA CYS A 39 -2.14 -2.00 -2.01
C CYS A 39 -1.89 -3.40 -1.40
N ILE A 40 -2.74 -3.89 -0.49
CA ILE A 40 -2.61 -5.24 0.07
C ILE A 40 -2.63 -6.27 -1.07
N PHE A 41 -3.54 -6.09 -2.02
CA PHE A 41 -3.56 -6.91 -3.22
C PHE A 41 -4.16 -6.16 -4.39
N TYR A 42 -3.66 -6.43 -5.59
CA TYR A 42 -4.27 -6.02 -6.84
C TYR A 42 -4.33 -7.22 -7.79
N ILE A 43 -5.26 -7.19 -8.74
CA ILE A 43 -5.37 -8.23 -9.77
C ILE A 43 -4.58 -7.77 -10.98
N ASP A 44 -3.65 -8.61 -11.41
CA ASP A 44 -2.92 -8.43 -12.66
C ASP A 44 -2.95 -9.74 -13.44
N ASN A 45 -3.42 -9.70 -14.68
CA ASN A 45 -3.62 -10.89 -15.52
C ASN A 45 -4.36 -12.04 -14.80
N TYR A 46 -5.44 -11.73 -14.10
CA TYR A 46 -6.25 -12.68 -13.30
C TYR A 46 -5.52 -13.34 -12.13
N GLN A 47 -4.29 -12.91 -11.81
CA GLN A 47 -3.54 -13.37 -10.66
C GLN A 47 -3.53 -12.30 -9.57
N LYS A 48 -3.71 -12.76 -8.33
CA LYS A 48 -3.59 -11.92 -7.15
C LYS A 48 -2.11 -11.61 -6.91
N GLN A 49 -1.75 -10.32 -6.97
CA GLN A 49 -0.45 -9.82 -6.57
C GLN A 49 -0.54 -9.25 -5.16
N THR A 50 0.52 -9.40 -4.37
CA THR A 50 0.62 -8.85 -3.01
C THR A 50 1.91 -8.06 -2.93
N ILE A 51 1.85 -6.85 -2.36
CA ILE A 51 3.04 -6.03 -2.14
C ILE A 51 3.30 -5.95 -0.63
N ASP A 52 4.49 -6.35 -0.21
CA ASP A 52 4.89 -6.29 1.20
C ASP A 52 5.62 -4.97 1.51
N PHE A 53 4.83 -3.95 1.86
CA PHE A 53 5.40 -2.67 2.31
C PHE A 53 6.01 -2.72 3.71
N ALA A 54 5.71 -3.74 4.53
CA ALA A 54 6.33 -3.87 5.84
C ALA A 54 7.82 -4.24 5.68
N LEU A 55 8.14 -5.10 4.73
CA LEU A 55 9.52 -5.41 4.36
C LEU A 55 10.23 -4.20 3.73
N ASP A 56 9.57 -3.48 2.82
CA ASP A 56 10.16 -2.29 2.19
C ASP A 56 10.39 -1.14 3.19
N GLU A 57 9.52 -0.97 4.18
CA GLU A 57 9.71 -0.01 5.28
C GLU A 57 10.87 -0.42 6.19
N LYS A 58 10.93 -1.71 6.57
CA LYS A 58 12.05 -2.25 7.37
C LYS A 58 13.39 -2.08 6.67
N ASN A 59 13.40 -2.19 5.34
CA ASN A 59 14.58 -1.97 4.50
C ASN A 59 14.85 -0.48 4.21
N GLY A 60 14.04 0.44 4.74
CA GLY A 60 14.21 1.88 4.58
C GLY A 60 13.89 2.40 3.17
N LYS A 61 13.27 1.58 2.30
CA LYS A 61 12.90 1.99 0.93
C LYS A 61 11.69 2.93 0.90
N VAL A 62 10.80 2.79 1.88
CA VAL A 62 9.62 3.64 2.06
C VAL A 62 9.51 4.10 3.50
N ARG A 63 8.78 5.19 3.72
CA ARG A 63 8.30 5.60 5.05
C ARG A 63 6.78 5.63 5.06
N ILE A 64 6.17 4.92 5.99
CA ILE A 64 4.71 4.91 6.13
C ILE A 64 4.28 6.02 7.09
N LEU A 65 3.41 6.90 6.59
CA LEU A 65 2.81 7.97 7.36
C LEU A 65 1.48 7.47 7.92
N THR A 66 1.36 7.49 9.25
CA THR A 66 0.11 7.14 9.93
C THR A 66 -0.98 8.11 9.48
N ALA A 67 -2.07 7.57 8.95
CA ALA A 67 -3.23 8.37 8.62
C ALA A 67 -4.01 8.69 9.91
N THR A 68 -3.97 9.96 10.34
CA THR A 68 -4.53 10.43 11.62
C THR A 68 -5.92 11.06 11.50
N ALA A 69 -6.50 11.14 10.30
CA ALA A 69 -7.82 11.74 10.11
C ALA A 69 -8.91 10.88 10.78
N LYS A 70 -9.74 11.49 11.64
CA LYS A 70 -10.81 10.81 12.40
C LYS A 70 -11.81 10.04 11.53
N GLU A 71 -11.99 10.48 10.29
CA GLU A 71 -12.89 9.83 9.32
C GLU A 71 -12.38 8.44 8.91
N ILE A 72 -11.06 8.23 8.94
CA ILE A 72 -10.40 6.97 8.59
C ILE A 72 -10.61 5.92 9.70
N SER A 73 -10.67 6.34 10.97
CA SER A 73 -11.03 5.47 12.09
C SER A 73 -12.41 4.83 11.90
N LYS A 74 -13.38 5.60 11.38
CA LYS A 74 -14.75 5.12 11.09
C LYS A 74 -14.78 4.11 9.93
N VAL A 75 -13.91 4.28 8.93
CA VAL A 75 -13.77 3.33 7.83
C VAL A 75 -13.16 2.01 8.32
N ALA A 76 -12.15 2.07 9.20
CA ALA A 76 -11.57 0.87 9.81
C ALA A 76 -12.61 0.04 10.58
N GLU A 77 -13.47 0.69 11.36
CA GLU A 77 -14.58 0.04 12.08
C GLU A 77 -15.59 -0.58 11.11
N LYS A 78 -16.00 0.13 10.06
CA LYS A 78 -16.91 -0.43 9.04
C LYS A 78 -16.32 -1.65 8.34
N VAL A 79 -15.06 -1.59 7.90
CA VAL A 79 -14.39 -2.71 7.22
C VAL A 79 -14.19 -3.91 8.15
N SER A 80 -13.96 -3.68 9.46
CA SER A 80 -13.84 -4.78 10.43
C SER A 80 -15.14 -5.58 10.62
N LYS A 81 -16.31 -4.96 10.39
CA LYS A 81 -17.60 -5.66 10.37
C LYS A 81 -17.77 -6.56 9.14
N TYR A 82 -17.03 -6.28 8.07
CA TYR A 82 -16.97 -7.12 6.87
C TYR A 82 -15.76 -8.05 6.89
N LYS A 83 -15.22 -8.42 8.07
CA LYS A 83 -14.30 -9.56 8.20
C LYS A 83 -14.99 -10.81 7.66
N LEU A 84 -14.79 -11.03 6.37
CA LEU A 84 -14.50 -12.27 5.68
C LEU A 84 -15.31 -13.45 6.21
N ILE A 85 -16.47 -13.66 5.57
CA ILE A 85 -16.90 -15.01 5.18
C ILE A 85 -15.80 -15.51 4.24
N ILE A 86 -14.70 -15.99 4.79
CA ILE A 86 -13.82 -16.93 4.13
C ILE A 86 -13.83 -18.12 5.07
N ASP A 87 -14.75 -19.03 4.79
CA ASP A 87 -14.80 -20.36 5.39
C ASP A 87 -13.47 -21.10 5.12
N PRO A 88 -13.03 -21.97 6.04
CA PRO A 88 -11.83 -22.79 5.90
C PRO A 88 -11.89 -23.79 4.74
#